data_AF-A0A8H4PI09-F1
#
_entry.id   AF-A0A8H4PI09-F1
#
_cell.length_a   1.000
_cell.length_b   1.000
_cell.length_c   1.000
_cell.angle_alpha   90.00
_cell.angle_beta   90.00
_cell.angle_gamma   90.00
#
_symmetry.space_group_name_H-M   'P 1'
#
loop_
_entity.id
_entity.type
_entity.pdbx_description
1 polymer ?
#
loop_
_entity_poly.entity_id
_entity_poly.type
_entity_poly.pdbx_seq_one_letter_code
_entity_poly.pdbx_strand_id
1 'polypeptide(L)'
;MTNTFEPTRASSALGRWVEDLYDRIFCQPNDEVSVTAFKECVAEDFTARINHDQFSRQTFMEAIMKFRVDNITRIQSTKEIQCWDAPDGSGAGCVSQLAHFTDSNKETGVGT
;
A
#
# COMPACT_ATOMS: atom_id res chain seq x y z
N MET A 1 -2.25 -19.27 -18.29
CA MET A 1 -3.25 -19.61 -17.26
C MET A 1 -3.75 -18.30 -16.71
N THR A 2 -5.04 -18.02 -16.80
CA THR A 2 -5.66 -16.87 -16.12
C THR A 2 -5.58 -17.15 -14.63
N ASN A 3 -4.66 -16.49 -13.92
CA ASN A 3 -4.67 -16.48 -12.45
C ASN A 3 -5.89 -15.67 -12.03
N THR A 4 -7.03 -16.34 -11.87
CA THR A 4 -8.21 -15.75 -11.26
C THR A 4 -7.91 -15.66 -9.77
N PHE A 5 -7.27 -14.56 -9.35
CA PHE A 5 -7.10 -14.28 -7.92
C PHE A 5 -8.49 -14.04 -7.34
N GLU A 6 -8.93 -14.91 -6.42
CA GLU A 6 -10.16 -14.62 -5.68
C GLU A 6 -9.96 -13.31 -4.90
N PRO A 7 -10.92 -12.37 -4.96
CA PRO A 7 -10.86 -11.15 -4.17
C PRO A 7 -10.79 -11.54 -2.69
N THR A 8 -9.63 -11.33 -2.10
CA THR A 8 -9.36 -11.62 -0.69
C THR A 8 -8.94 -10.33 0.00
N ARG A 9 -9.35 -10.20 1.25
CA ARG A 9 -9.06 -9.06 2.11
C ARG A 9 -8.31 -9.53 3.34
N ALA A 10 -7.59 -8.62 3.97
CA ALA A 10 -6.94 -8.92 5.23
C ALA A 10 -7.93 -9.37 6.32
N SER A 11 -7.52 -10.38 7.10
CA SER A 11 -8.32 -10.97 8.18
C SER A 11 -8.29 -10.15 9.47
N SER A 12 -7.11 -9.64 9.85
CA SER A 12 -6.92 -8.88 11.09
C SER A 12 -7.32 -7.41 10.94
N ALA A 13 -7.53 -6.72 12.07
CA ALA A 13 -7.78 -5.29 12.08
C ALA A 13 -6.56 -4.50 11.55
N LEU A 14 -5.35 -4.86 11.97
CA LEU A 14 -4.11 -4.23 11.51
C LEU A 14 -3.91 -4.47 10.01
N GLY A 15 -4.20 -5.67 9.53
CA GLY A 15 -4.10 -5.98 8.12
C GLY A 15 -5.09 -5.20 7.26
N ARG A 16 -6.32 -5.01 7.71
CA ARG A 16 -7.32 -4.17 7.01
C ARG A 16 -6.90 -2.71 7.03
N TRP A 17 -6.33 -2.25 8.12
CA TRP A 17 -5.78 -0.90 8.21
C TRP A 17 -4.66 -0.66 7.20
N VAL A 18 -3.76 -1.64 6.98
CA VAL A 18 -2.72 -1.54 5.93
C VAL A 18 -3.35 -1.52 4.53
N GLU A 19 -4.36 -2.32 4.27
CA GLU A 19 -5.10 -2.31 2.99
C GLU A 19 -5.74 -0.94 2.75
N ASP A 20 -6.42 -0.36 3.75
CA ASP A 20 -7.01 0.98 3.68
C ASP A 20 -5.95 2.08 3.49
N LEU A 21 -4.79 1.94 4.14
CA LEU A 21 -3.65 2.83 3.95
C LEU A 21 -3.16 2.80 2.50
N TYR A 22 -3.02 1.59 1.94
CA TYR A 22 -2.61 1.43 0.55
C TYR A 22 -3.63 1.98 -0.43
N ASP A 23 -4.93 1.79 -0.17
CA ASP A 23 -5.98 2.34 -1.01
C ASP A 23 -5.93 3.88 -1.04
N ARG A 24 -5.70 4.52 0.11
CA ARG A 24 -5.59 5.98 0.24
C ARG A 24 -4.35 6.57 -0.42
N ILE A 25 -3.23 5.85 -0.39
CA ILE A 25 -1.93 6.35 -0.90
C ILE A 25 -1.72 5.96 -2.37
N PHE A 26 -2.00 4.72 -2.76
CA PHE A 26 -1.68 4.19 -4.08
C PHE A 26 -2.88 4.15 -5.02
N CYS A 27 -4.05 3.74 -4.55
CA CYS A 27 -5.22 3.53 -5.43
C CYS A 27 -6.09 4.77 -5.61
N GLN A 28 -5.98 5.75 -4.71
CA GLN A 28 -6.65 7.04 -4.84
C GLN A 28 -6.27 7.73 -6.16
N PRO A 29 -7.22 8.12 -7.03
CA PRO A 29 -6.90 8.78 -8.30
C PRO A 29 -6.36 10.21 -8.17
N ASN A 30 -6.68 10.93 -7.08
CA ASN A 30 -6.22 12.30 -6.87
C ASN A 30 -4.87 12.36 -6.12
N ASP A 31 -3.88 12.99 -6.75
CA ASP A 31 -2.52 13.11 -6.22
C ASP A 31 -2.41 13.98 -4.96
N GLU A 32 -3.18 15.07 -4.85
CA GLU A 32 -3.20 15.91 -3.65
C GLU A 32 -3.79 15.17 -2.45
N VAL A 33 -4.83 14.35 -2.69
CA VAL A 33 -5.45 13.51 -1.65
C VAL A 33 -4.46 12.43 -1.18
N SER A 34 -3.75 11.79 -2.12
CA SER A 34 -2.70 10.82 -1.80
C SER A 34 -1.57 11.44 -0.97
N VAL A 35 -1.08 12.61 -1.38
CA VAL A 35 -0.05 13.38 -0.66
C VAL A 35 -0.49 13.71 0.76
N THR A 36 -1.73 14.16 0.92
CA THR A 36 -2.28 14.52 2.23
C THR A 36 -2.42 13.29 3.12
N ALA A 37 -3.02 12.20 2.60
CA ALA A 37 -3.17 10.95 3.32
C ALA A 37 -1.81 10.36 3.74
N PHE A 38 -0.81 10.39 2.85
CA PHE A 38 0.54 9.96 3.18
C PHE A 38 1.11 10.78 4.35
N LYS A 39 0.95 12.11 4.31
CA LYS A 39 1.49 12.98 5.36
C LYS A 39 0.84 12.74 6.72
N GLU A 40 -0.46 12.48 6.74
CA GLU A 40 -1.23 12.26 7.98
C GLU A 40 -1.05 10.85 8.54
N CYS A 41 -0.95 9.83 7.69
CA CYS A 41 -0.94 8.43 8.13
C CYS A 41 0.46 7.84 8.30
N VAL A 42 1.51 8.47 7.74
CA VAL A 42 2.88 7.96 7.80
C VAL A 42 3.74 8.83 8.71
N ALA A 43 4.22 8.23 9.81
CA ALA A 43 5.04 8.87 10.83
C ALA A 43 6.32 9.51 10.26
N GLU A 44 6.79 10.62 10.84
CA GLU A 44 7.94 11.38 10.34
C GLU A 44 9.26 10.58 10.30
N ASP A 45 9.43 9.63 11.22
CA ASP A 45 10.58 8.73 11.34
C ASP A 45 10.43 7.43 10.53
N PHE A 46 9.39 7.33 9.70
CA PHE A 46 9.12 6.17 8.87
C PHE A 46 10.31 5.81 7.97
N THR A 47 10.53 4.49 7.86
CA THR A 47 11.51 3.88 6.98
C THR A 47 10.84 2.79 6.16
N ALA A 48 10.90 2.89 4.83
CA ALA A 48 10.58 1.78 3.93
C ALA A 48 11.85 1.00 3.58
N ARG A 49 11.73 -0.32 3.55
CA ARG A 49 12.76 -1.22 3.03
C ARG A 49 12.16 -1.99 1.88
N ILE A 50 12.68 -1.76 0.68
CA ILE A 50 12.22 -2.44 -0.53
C ILE A 50 13.45 -3.13 -1.11
N ASN A 51 13.39 -4.46 -1.17
CA ASN A 51 14.56 -5.29 -1.45
C ASN A 51 15.71 -4.97 -0.48
N HIS A 52 16.89 -4.65 -1.00
CA HIS A 52 18.08 -4.29 -0.23
C HIS A 52 18.23 -2.78 0.01
N ASP A 53 17.32 -1.97 -0.52
CA ASP A 53 17.38 -0.51 -0.43
C ASP A 53 16.55 0.01 0.74
N GLN A 54 16.98 1.14 1.30
CA GLN A 54 16.30 1.84 2.37
C GLN A 54 15.86 3.22 1.89
N PHE A 55 14.59 3.54 2.14
CA PHE A 55 13.99 4.82 1.79
C PHE A 55 13.55 5.53 3.07
N SER A 56 13.97 6.79 3.22
CA SER A 56 13.35 7.71 4.16
C SER A 56 11.88 7.95 3.78
N ARG A 57 11.07 8.44 4.72
CA ARG A 57 9.71 8.93 4.45
C ARG A 57 9.63 9.83 3.22
N GLN A 58 10.52 10.81 3.10
CA GLN A 58 10.52 11.77 1.99
C GLN A 58 10.81 11.07 0.65
N THR A 59 11.88 10.28 0.58
CA THR A 59 12.27 9.57 -0.64
C THR A 59 11.25 8.50 -1.04
N PHE A 60 10.58 7.88 -0.07
CA PHE A 60 9.50 6.92 -0.35
C PHE A 60 8.28 7.62 -0.93
N MET A 61 7.89 8.77 -0.36
CA MET A 61 6.82 9.60 -0.91
C MET A 61 7.13 10.07 -2.34
N GLU A 62 8.36 10.53 -2.60
CA GLU A 62 8.79 10.92 -3.95
C GLU A 62 8.69 9.75 -4.96
N ALA A 63 9.09 8.55 -4.55
CA ALA A 63 8.96 7.35 -5.37
C ALA A 63 7.49 7.03 -5.68
N ILE A 64 6.61 7.12 -4.67
CA ILE A 64 5.16 6.94 -4.83
C ILE A 64 4.62 7.95 -5.84
N MET A 65 4.94 9.23 -5.67
CA MET A 65 4.43 10.29 -6.56
C MET A 65 4.93 10.10 -7.98
N LYS A 66 6.21 9.79 -8.17
CA LYS A 66 6.78 9.52 -9.50
C LYS A 66 6.07 8.36 -10.18
N PHE A 67 5.79 7.28 -9.46
CA PHE A 67 5.07 6.13 -9.99
C PHE A 67 3.62 6.50 -10.37
N ARG A 68 2.94 7.28 -9.52
CA ARG A 68 1.55 7.70 -9.73
C ARG A 68 1.36 8.65 -10.90
N VAL A 69 2.38 9.39 -11.34
CA VAL A 69 2.26 10.28 -12.51
C VAL A 69 1.68 9.52 -13.71
N ASP A 70 2.16 8.30 -13.95
CA ASP A 70 1.83 7.54 -15.15
C ASP A 70 0.84 6.39 -14.89
N ASN A 71 0.59 6.01 -13.63
CA ASN A 71 -0.10 4.75 -13.31
C ASN A 71 -1.34 4.93 -12.43
N ILE A 72 -2.34 4.07 -12.67
CA ILE A 72 -3.48 3.82 -11.78
C ILE A 72 -3.28 2.43 -11.19
N THR A 73 -3.25 2.35 -9.87
CA THR A 73 -3.10 1.09 -9.14
C THR A 73 -4.42 0.63 -8.56
N ARG A 74 -4.66 -0.68 -8.55
CA ARG A 74 -5.78 -1.32 -7.85
C ARG A 74 -5.29 -2.53 -7.07
N ILE A 75 -5.77 -2.68 -5.84
CA ILE A 75 -5.61 -3.91 -5.06
C ILE A 75 -6.53 -4.98 -5.65
N GLN A 76 -5.96 -6.09 -6.11
CA GLN A 76 -6.75 -7.24 -6.59
C GLN A 76 -7.08 -8.20 -5.46
N SER A 77 -6.09 -8.51 -4.64
CA SER A 77 -6.22 -9.45 -3.53
C SER A 77 -5.14 -9.21 -2.48
N THR A 78 -5.50 -9.42 -1.22
CA THR A 78 -4.59 -9.38 -0.09
C THR A 78 -4.74 -10.67 0.71
N LYS A 79 -3.63 -11.37 0.89
CA LYS A 79 -3.53 -12.52 1.80
C LYS A 79 -2.62 -12.18 2.96
N GLU A 80 -3.19 -12.15 4.15
CA GLU A 80 -2.42 -12.03 5.39
C GLU A 80 -1.59 -13.31 5.62
N ILE A 81 -0.30 -13.13 5.88
CA ILE A 81 0.65 -14.22 6.18
C ILE A 81 0.79 -14.37 7.69
N GLN A 82 1.04 -13.25 8.37
CA GLN A 82 1.23 -13.21 9.81
C GLN A 82 0.80 -11.84 10.34
N CYS A 83 0.17 -11.84 11.51
CA CYS A 83 -0.13 -10.64 12.27
C CYS A 83 0.35 -10.85 13.71
N TRP A 84 0.88 -9.80 14.31
CA TRP A 84 1.15 -9.73 15.74
C TRP A 84 0.63 -8.40 16.26
N ASP A 85 -0.32 -8.47 17.19
CA ASP A 85 -0.85 -7.32 17.89
C ASP A 85 -0.05 -7.08 19.18
N ALA A 86 0.23 -5.81 19.47
CA ALA A 86 0.84 -5.43 20.73
C ALA A 86 -0.09 -5.80 21.90
N PRO A 87 0.45 -6.37 23.00
CA PRO A 87 -0.36 -6.90 24.10
C PRO A 87 -1.03 -5.81 24.95
N ASP A 88 -0.68 -4.54 24.73
CA ASP A 88 -1.17 -3.38 25.49
C ASP A 88 -2.53 -2.85 24.98
N GLY A 89 -3.07 -3.43 23.91
CA GLY A 89 -4.35 -3.00 23.33
C GLY A 89 -4.30 -1.64 22.64
N SER A 90 -3.10 -1.12 22.34
CA SER A 90 -2.90 0.16 21.64
C SER A 90 -3.36 0.14 20.17
N GLY A 91 -3.58 -1.05 19.61
CA GLY A 91 -3.73 -1.25 18.17
C GLY A 91 -2.40 -1.23 17.41
N ALA A 92 -1.27 -1.06 18.11
CA ALA A 92 0.05 -1.25 17.53
C ALA A 92 0.33 -2.73 17.24
N GLY A 93 1.30 -2.99 16.37
CA GLY A 93 1.67 -4.34 16.01
C GLY A 93 2.50 -4.38 14.74
N CYS A 94 2.61 -5.57 14.16
CA CYS A 94 3.14 -5.76 12.83
C CYS A 94 2.30 -6.76 12.04
N VAL A 95 2.21 -6.53 10.74
CA VAL A 95 1.50 -7.43 9.82
C VAL A 95 2.38 -7.67 8.60
N SER A 96 2.36 -8.91 8.12
CA SER A 96 2.97 -9.36 6.89
C SER A 96 1.87 -9.85 5.95
N GLN A 97 1.87 -9.34 4.73
CA GLN A 97 0.83 -9.62 3.74
C GLN A 97 1.45 -9.87 2.37
N LEU A 98 0.85 -10.77 1.62
CA LEU A 98 1.02 -10.88 0.18
C LEU A 98 -0.12 -10.11 -0.49
N ALA A 99 0.19 -8.98 -1.13
CA ALA A 99 -0.77 -8.19 -1.88
C ALA A 99 -0.48 -8.29 -3.38
N HIS A 100 -1.53 -8.52 -4.16
CA HIS A 100 -1.47 -8.44 -5.63
C HIS A 100 -2.11 -7.14 -6.08
N PHE A 101 -1.37 -6.40 -6.88
CA PHE A 101 -1.81 -5.15 -7.47
C PHE A 101 -1.90 -5.32 -8.98
N THR A 102 -2.79 -4.54 -9.59
CA THR A 102 -2.74 -4.25 -11.02
C THR A 102 -2.49 -2.79 -11.22
N ASP A 103 -1.58 -2.50 -12.13
CA ASP A 103 -1.24 -1.16 -12.55
C ASP A 103 -1.66 -0.99 -14.00
N SER A 104 -2.30 0.13 -14.31
CA SER A 104 -2.61 0.51 -15.68
C SER A 104 -2.07 1.88 -15.97
N ASN A 105 -1.40 2.03 -17.11
CA ASN A 105 -0.91 3.33 -17.55
C ASN A 105 -2.10 4.26 -17.84
N LYS A 106 -2.05 5.49 -17.33
CA LYS A 106 -3.13 6.48 -17.40
C LYS A 106 -3.46 6.91 -18.84
N GLU A 107 -2.46 7.00 -19.70
CA GLU A 107 -2.64 7.47 -21.08
C GLU A 107 -3.19 6.37 -21.99
N THR A 108 -2.62 5.18 -21.89
CA THR A 108 -2.89 4.07 -22.83
C THR A 108 -3.94 3.10 -22.32
N GLY A 109 -4.21 3.09 -21.02
CA GLY A 109 -5.07 2.11 -20.36
C GLY A 109 -4.52 0.68 -20.33
N VAL A 110 -3.31 0.45 -20.86
CA VAL A 110 -2.66 -0.87 -20.85
C VAL A 110 -2.17 -1.17 -19.44
N GLY A 111 -2.52 -2.36 -18.93
CA GLY A 111 -2.12 -2.83 -17.62
C GLY A 111 -1.05 -3.92 -17.63
N THR A 112 -0.42 -4.09 -16.47
CA THR A 112 0.49 -5.19 -16.12
C THR A 112 -0.14 -6.13 -15.11
#